data_AF-K5D5I9-F1
#
_entry.id   AF-K5D5I9-F1
#
_cell.length_a   1.000
_cell.length_b   1.000
_cell.length_c   1.000
_cell.angle_alpha   90.00
_cell.angle_beta   90.00
_cell.angle_gamma   90.00
#
_symmetry.space_group_name_H-M   'P 1'
#
loop_
_entity.id
_entity.type
_entity.pdbx_description
1 polymer ?
#
loop_
_entity_poly.entity_id
_entity_poly.type
_entity_poly.pdbx_seq_one_letter_code
_entity_poly.pdbx_strand_id
1 'polypeptide(L)'
;MARIGIFFGLVLCGLTVAALSVTTAKSYTQFVPMMFGIPLLFLGVVGLNPHRRMSATIVALTLGLLGFACGAIRFVVLMIDRASGEIINPLSFRLVVAMTIVCLIFALMAMVWVRKRRERLSQQLNLDQASDESAPQPDDDQALAVPDASVSATTESDPVSTTTSTPANPYQSPRVIENSTETR
;
A
#
# COMPACT_ATOMS: atom_id res chain seq x y z
N MET A 1 -4.54 10.73 -6.08
CA MET A 1 -4.58 10.27 -4.68
C MET A 1 -3.77 11.15 -3.77
N ALA A 2 -2.47 11.38 -4.04
CA ALA A 2 -1.66 12.33 -3.25
C ALA A 2 -2.34 13.69 -3.04
N ARG A 3 -2.86 14.31 -4.11
CA ARG A 3 -3.63 15.56 -4.06
C ARG A 3 -4.87 15.51 -3.15
N ILE A 4 -5.53 14.35 -3.07
CA ILE A 4 -6.72 14.15 -2.22
C ILE A 4 -6.30 14.11 -0.75
N GLY A 5 -5.27 13.32 -0.40
CA GLY A 5 -4.73 13.31 0.96
C GLY A 5 -4.26 14.69 1.42
N ILE A 6 -3.62 15.45 0.53
CA ILE A 6 -3.19 16.82 0.81
C ILE A 6 -4.41 17.72 1.06
N PHE A 7 -5.42 17.68 0.19
CA PHE A 7 -6.64 18.49 0.33
C PHE A 7 -7.37 18.18 1.64
N PHE A 8 -7.59 16.90 1.96
CA PHE A 8 -8.27 16.50 3.19
C PHE A 8 -7.48 16.86 4.45
N GLY A 9 -6.15 16.71 4.43
CA GLY A 9 -5.32 17.15 5.54
C GLY A 9 -5.35 18.68 5.73
N LEU A 10 -5.34 19.46 4.65
CA LEU A 10 -5.54 20.92 4.71
C LEU A 10 -6.92 21.30 5.25
N VAL A 11 -7.97 20.59 4.85
CA VAL A 11 -9.33 20.81 5.37
C VAL A 11 -9.39 20.54 6.87
N LEU A 12 -8.78 19.46 7.37
CA LEU A 12 -8.73 19.15 8.80
C LEU A 12 -7.94 20.19 9.61
N CYS A 13 -6.81 20.66 9.07
CA CYS A 13 -6.05 21.76 9.66
C CYS A 13 -6.85 23.06 9.65
N GLY A 14 -7.48 23.41 8.52
CA GLY A 14 -8.32 24.59 8.36
C GLY A 14 -9.53 24.59 9.31
N LEU A 15 -10.14 23.42 9.54
CA LEU A 15 -11.23 23.25 10.50
C LEU A 15 -10.80 23.66 11.92
N THR A 16 -9.59 23.27 12.32
CA THR A 16 -9.02 23.62 13.63
C THR A 16 -8.76 25.12 13.72
N VAL A 17 -8.13 25.70 12.71
CA VAL A 17 -7.88 27.15 12.65
C VAL A 17 -9.18 27.94 12.71
N ALA A 18 -10.18 27.55 11.91
CA ALA A 18 -11.49 28.20 11.91
C ALA A 18 -12.17 28.12 13.29
N ALA A 19 -12.11 26.97 13.96
CA ALA A 19 -12.66 26.84 15.29
C ALA A 19 -11.94 27.71 16.33
N LEU A 20 -10.61 27.80 16.28
CA LEU A 20 -9.83 28.65 17.17
C LEU A 20 -10.11 30.14 16.93
N SER A 21 -10.46 30.54 15.71
CA SER A 21 -10.81 31.94 15.39
C SER A 21 -12.20 32.34 15.87
N VAL A 22 -13.13 31.39 16.02
CA VAL A 22 -14.54 31.67 16.39
C VAL A 22 -14.72 31.80 17.90
N THR A 23 -13.87 31.18 18.72
CA THR A 23 -14.04 31.17 20.19
C THR A 23 -12.77 31.54 20.93
N THR A 24 -12.92 32.33 21.99
CA THR A 24 -11.83 32.64 22.94
C THR A 24 -11.59 31.51 23.94
N ALA A 25 -12.61 30.65 24.17
CA ALA A 25 -12.51 29.47 25.01
C ALA A 25 -11.77 28.35 24.26
N LYS A 26 -10.51 28.15 24.65
CA LYS A 26 -9.65 27.10 24.11
C LYS A 26 -9.98 25.77 24.76
N SER A 27 -10.40 24.80 23.96
CA SER A 27 -10.62 23.42 24.40
C SER A 27 -9.62 22.50 23.71
N TYR A 28 -9.07 21.53 24.44
CA TYR A 28 -8.16 20.53 23.89
C TYR A 28 -8.78 19.75 22.71
N THR A 29 -10.11 19.59 22.69
CA THR A 29 -10.84 18.93 21.61
C THR A 29 -10.71 19.63 20.26
N GLN A 30 -10.40 20.94 20.25
CA GLN A 30 -10.22 21.71 19.02
C GLN A 30 -8.97 21.32 18.26
N PHE A 31 -7.95 20.76 18.94
CA PHE A 31 -6.69 20.34 18.32
C PHE A 31 -6.72 18.92 17.75
N VAL A 32 -7.77 18.14 18.04
CA VAL A 32 -7.89 16.76 17.58
C VAL A 32 -7.88 16.66 16.05
N PRO A 33 -8.67 17.47 15.29
CA PRO A 33 -8.63 17.40 13.82
C PRO A 33 -7.24 17.72 13.26
N MET A 34 -6.50 18.66 13.87
CA MET A 34 -5.13 18.99 13.47
C MET A 34 -4.13 17.84 13.73
N MET A 35 -4.27 17.13 14.85
CA MET A 35 -3.43 15.95 15.15
C MET A 35 -3.57 14.84 14.09
N PHE A 36 -4.75 14.67 13.51
CA PHE A 36 -4.94 13.77 12.37
C PHE A 36 -4.60 14.43 11.04
N GLY A 37 -4.86 15.73 10.89
CA GLY A 37 -4.63 16.49 9.67
C GLY A 37 -3.16 16.54 9.25
N ILE A 38 -2.23 16.78 10.18
CA ILE A 38 -0.79 16.92 9.87
C ILE A 38 -0.19 15.61 9.33
N PRO A 39 -0.33 14.45 10.00
CA PRO A 39 0.20 13.21 9.44
C PRO A 39 -0.48 12.83 8.13
N LEU A 40 -1.77 13.12 7.95
CA LEU A 40 -2.51 12.83 6.72
C LEU A 40 -2.04 13.74 5.56
N LEU A 41 -1.74 15.01 5.82
CA LEU A 41 -1.04 15.93 4.93
C LEU A 41 0.33 15.37 4.52
N PHE A 42 1.13 14.96 5.50
CA PHE A 42 2.46 14.42 5.27
C PHE A 42 2.42 13.15 4.42
N LEU A 43 1.49 12.23 4.70
CA LEU A 43 1.28 11.03 3.87
C LEU A 43 0.80 11.38 2.46
N GLY A 44 0.00 12.44 2.31
CA GLY A 44 -0.36 13.00 1.02
C GLY A 44 0.86 13.43 0.21
N VAL A 45 1.80 14.14 0.85
CA VAL A 45 3.07 14.58 0.24
C VAL A 45 3.97 13.39 -0.11
N VAL A 46 4.20 12.47 0.84
CA VAL A 46 5.01 11.26 0.61
C VAL A 46 4.42 10.38 -0.50
N GLY A 47 3.09 10.37 -0.64
CA GLY A 47 2.36 9.66 -1.68
C GLY A 47 2.51 10.20 -3.10
N LEU A 48 3.18 11.35 -3.31
CA LEU A 48 3.56 11.82 -4.65
C LEU A 48 4.62 10.92 -5.29
N ASN A 49 5.45 10.24 -4.49
CA ASN A 49 6.48 9.35 -5.02
C ASN A 49 5.85 8.03 -5.54
N PRO A 50 6.01 7.69 -6.83
CA PRO A 50 5.39 6.49 -7.40
C PRO A 50 5.86 5.20 -6.72
N HIS A 51 7.13 5.15 -6.30
CA HIS A 51 7.73 4.02 -5.60
C HIS A 51 7.08 3.72 -4.24
N ARG A 52 6.67 4.74 -3.47
CA ARG A 52 6.09 4.59 -2.12
C ARG A 52 4.59 4.84 -2.05
N ARG A 53 3.95 5.10 -3.18
CA ARG A 53 2.54 5.52 -3.28
C ARG A 53 1.57 4.51 -2.67
N MET A 54 1.84 3.21 -2.81
CA MET A 54 0.94 2.17 -2.29
C MET A 54 0.96 2.13 -0.77
N SER A 55 2.14 2.05 -0.16
CA SER A 55 2.29 2.07 1.29
C SER A 55 1.73 3.36 1.90
N ALA A 56 2.03 4.52 1.30
CA ALA A 56 1.50 5.81 1.77
C ALA A 56 -0.04 5.85 1.74
N THR A 57 -0.67 5.32 0.68
CA THR A 57 -2.14 5.29 0.60
C THR A 57 -2.77 4.38 1.65
N ILE A 58 -2.18 3.21 1.91
CA ILE A 58 -2.69 2.27 2.91
C ILE A 58 -2.57 2.87 4.32
N VAL A 59 -1.43 3.48 4.65
CA VAL A 59 -1.28 4.14 5.96
C VAL A 59 -2.21 5.35 6.07
N ALA A 60 -2.46 6.07 4.97
CA ALA A 60 -3.40 7.19 5.00
C ALA A 60 -4.82 6.69 5.23
N LEU A 61 -5.22 5.59 4.57
CA LEU A 61 -6.50 4.92 4.79
C LEU A 61 -6.68 4.50 6.25
N THR A 62 -5.69 3.85 6.85
CA THR A 62 -5.77 3.41 8.25
C THR A 62 -5.87 4.60 9.20
N LEU A 63 -5.13 5.67 8.94
CA LEU A 63 -5.20 6.89 9.71
C LEU A 63 -6.56 7.59 9.58
N GLY A 64 -7.13 7.62 8.37
CA GLY A 64 -8.48 8.14 8.12
C GLY A 64 -9.56 7.34 8.83
N LEU A 65 -9.47 6.01 8.81
CA LEU A 65 -10.35 5.11 9.57
C LEU A 65 -10.21 5.31 11.08
N LEU A 66 -8.98 5.49 11.57
CA LEU A 66 -8.73 5.74 12.99
C LEU A 66 -9.31 7.09 13.42
N GLY A 67 -9.16 8.13 12.60
CA GLY A 67 -9.77 9.44 12.83
C GLY A 67 -11.30 9.36 12.84
N PHE A 68 -11.89 8.60 11.91
CA PHE A 68 -13.33 8.34 11.90
C PHE A 68 -13.78 7.59 13.15
N ALA A 69 -13.11 6.50 13.54
CA ALA A 69 -13.46 5.73 14.73
C ALA A 69 -13.37 6.58 16.01
N CYS A 70 -12.28 7.35 16.17
CA CYS A 70 -12.10 8.25 17.29
C CYS A 70 -13.22 9.29 17.36
N GLY A 71 -13.54 9.93 16.24
CA GLY A 71 -14.62 10.90 16.17
C GLY A 71 -16.00 10.27 16.38
N ALA A 72 -16.25 9.06 15.89
CA ALA A 72 -17.51 8.34 16.04
C ALA A 72 -17.75 7.97 17.50
N ILE A 73 -16.74 7.45 18.20
CA ILE A 73 -16.81 7.18 19.65
C ILE A 73 -17.13 8.47 20.40
N ARG A 74 -16.43 9.56 20.10
CA ARG A 74 -16.69 10.86 20.74
C ARG A 74 -18.09 11.38 20.45
N PHE A 75 -18.58 11.21 19.22
CA PHE A 75 -19.93 11.60 18.83
C PHE A 75 -20.99 10.83 19.64
N VAL A 76 -20.81 9.52 19.83
CA VAL A 76 -21.72 8.69 20.64
C VAL A 76 -21.69 9.14 22.11
N VAL A 77 -20.52 9.37 22.68
CA VAL A 77 -20.39 9.88 24.06
C VAL A 77 -21.12 11.22 24.21
N LEU A 78 -20.87 12.18 23.31
CA LEU A 78 -21.55 13.48 23.31
C LEU A 78 -23.07 13.34 23.14
N MET A 79 -23.55 12.34 22.41
CA MET A 79 -24.99 12.08 22.28
C MET A 79 -25.61 11.55 23.58
N ILE A 80 -24.91 10.67 24.28
CA ILE A 80 -25.33 10.14 25.58
C ILE A 80 -25.36 11.26 26.62
N ASP A 81 -24.30 12.06 26.69
CA ASP A 81 -24.21 13.20 27.61
C ASP A 81 -25.38 14.19 27.35
N ARG A 82 -25.73 14.40 26.08
CA ARG A 82 -26.84 15.27 25.68
C ARG A 82 -28.19 14.72 26.15
N ALA A 83 -28.37 13.40 26.04
CA ALA A 83 -29.58 12.73 26.49
C ALA A 83 -29.71 12.72 28.02
N SER A 84 -28.58 12.72 28.73
CA SER A 84 -28.54 12.83 30.20
C SER A 84 -28.81 14.24 30.75
N GLY A 85 -28.93 15.24 29.86
CA GLY A 85 -29.23 16.63 30.23
C GLY A 85 -27.99 17.49 30.53
N GLU A 86 -26.79 17.00 30.22
CA GLU A 86 -25.55 17.74 30.47
C GLU A 86 -25.37 18.90 29.47
N ILE A 87 -24.81 20.02 29.95
CA ILE A 87 -24.59 21.22 29.13
C ILE A 87 -23.35 21.00 28.26
N ILE A 88 -23.58 20.58 27.02
CA ILE A 88 -22.51 20.35 26.04
C ILE A 88 -22.19 21.64 25.30
N ASN A 89 -20.90 21.91 25.15
CA ASN A 89 -20.44 23.00 24.30
C ASN A 89 -20.79 22.72 22.82
N PRO A 90 -21.67 23.53 22.19
CA PRO A 90 -22.16 23.28 20.83
C PRO A 90 -21.04 23.32 19.79
N LEU A 91 -19.96 24.07 20.07
CA LEU A 91 -18.81 24.16 19.18
C LEU A 91 -18.01 22.85 19.15
N SER A 92 -17.81 22.21 20.31
CA SER A 92 -17.13 20.90 20.39
C SER A 92 -17.92 19.83 19.64
N PHE A 93 -19.26 19.85 19.78
CA PHE A 93 -20.12 18.93 19.05
C PHE A 93 -20.00 19.09 17.53
N ARG A 94 -20.11 20.34 17.03
CA ARG A 94 -19.97 20.64 15.60
C ARG A 94 -18.60 20.24 15.04
N LEU A 95 -17.54 20.45 15.81
CA LEU A 95 -16.18 20.06 15.44
C LEU A 95 -16.02 18.54 15.30
N VAL A 96 -16.51 17.78 16.28
CA VAL A 96 -16.45 16.31 16.24
C VAL A 96 -17.23 15.80 15.03
N VAL A 97 -18.43 16.34 14.76
CA VAL A 97 -19.24 15.97 13.59
C VAL A 97 -18.54 16.34 12.28
N ALA A 98 -17.95 17.52 12.17
CA ALA A 98 -17.25 17.93 10.96
C ALA A 98 -16.02 17.04 10.70
N MET A 99 -15.23 16.77 11.74
CA MET A 99 -14.07 15.88 11.65
C MET A 99 -14.49 14.46 11.25
N THR A 100 -15.53 13.88 11.85
CA THR A 100 -15.98 12.51 11.52
C THR A 100 -16.41 12.41 10.06
N ILE A 101 -17.17 13.38 9.55
CA ILE A 101 -17.62 13.40 8.16
C ILE A 101 -16.42 13.49 7.22
N VAL A 102 -15.48 14.41 7.49
CA VAL A 102 -14.27 14.58 6.66
C VAL A 102 -13.42 13.31 6.65
N CYS A 103 -13.21 12.67 7.81
CA CYS A 103 -12.48 11.41 7.92
C CYS A 103 -13.21 10.25 7.22
N LEU A 104 -14.54 10.16 7.34
CA LEU A 104 -15.36 9.14 6.68
C LEU A 104 -15.24 9.25 5.16
N ILE A 105 -15.48 10.44 4.60
CA ILE A 105 -15.41 10.68 3.15
C ILE A 105 -14.02 10.33 2.62
N PHE A 106 -12.98 10.76 3.32
CA PHE A 106 -11.61 10.43 2.97
C PHE A 106 -11.35 8.92 2.99
N ALA A 107 -11.75 8.23 4.06
CA ALA A 107 -11.57 6.79 4.20
C ALA A 107 -12.31 6.01 3.10
N LEU A 108 -13.55 6.39 2.77
CA LEU A 108 -14.32 5.76 1.68
C LEU A 108 -13.63 5.96 0.32
N MET A 109 -13.18 7.17 0.03
CA MET A 109 -12.47 7.48 -1.23
C MET A 109 -11.16 6.69 -1.35
N ALA A 110 -10.40 6.60 -0.25
CA ALA A 110 -9.18 5.81 -0.20
C ALA A 110 -9.48 4.29 -0.33
N MET A 111 -10.55 3.80 0.30
CA MET A 111 -10.95 2.40 0.26
C MET A 111 -11.35 1.96 -1.15
N VAL A 112 -12.22 2.74 -1.82
CA VAL A 112 -12.63 2.48 -3.21
C VAL A 112 -11.43 2.43 -4.13
N TRP A 113 -10.44 3.31 -3.93
CA TRP A 113 -9.23 3.29 -4.72
C TRP A 113 -8.38 2.04 -4.50
N VAL A 114 -8.18 1.63 -3.25
CA VAL A 114 -7.44 0.41 -2.91
C VAL A 114 -8.12 -0.83 -3.51
N ARG A 115 -9.46 -0.90 -3.45
CA ARG A 115 -10.24 -1.99 -4.08
C ARG A 115 -10.06 -2.01 -5.60
N LYS A 116 -10.28 -0.87 -6.26
CA LYS A 116 -10.11 -0.75 -7.72
C LYS A 116 -8.69 -1.07 -8.19
N ARG A 117 -7.68 -0.79 -7.36
CA ARG A 117 -6.29 -1.15 -7.68
C ARG A 117 -6.04 -2.65 -7.53
N ARG A 118 -6.59 -3.30 -6.49
CA ARG A 118 -6.50 -4.75 -6.29
C ARG A 118 -7.13 -5.51 -7.47
N GLU A 119 -8.29 -5.07 -7.93
CA GLU A 119 -8.98 -5.67 -9.09
C GLU A 119 -8.12 -5.64 -10.36
N ARG A 120 -7.44 -4.51 -10.64
CA ARG A 120 -6.55 -4.38 -11.80
C ARG A 120 -5.34 -5.29 -11.72
N LEU A 121 -4.77 -5.48 -10.53
CA LEU A 121 -3.62 -6.37 -10.33
C LEU A 121 -4.02 -7.82 -10.58
N SER A 122 -5.19 -8.25 -10.08
CA SER A 122 -5.71 -9.60 -10.33
C SER A 122 -6.02 -9.86 -11.80
N GLN A 123 -6.50 -8.86 -12.55
CA GLN A 123 -6.73 -8.99 -13.99
C GLN A 123 -5.42 -9.18 -14.78
N GLN A 124 -4.35 -8.47 -14.41
CA GLN A 124 -3.05 -8.63 -15.08
C GLN A 124 -2.48 -10.04 -14.88
N LEU A 125 -2.53 -10.56 -13.65
CA LEU A 125 -2.05 -11.92 -13.36
C LEU A 125 -2.80 -13.00 -14.16
N ASN A 126 -4.11 -12.85 -14.35
CA ASN A 126 -4.88 -13.79 -15.17
C ASN A 126 -4.51 -13.72 -16.66
N LEU A 127 -4.16 -12.55 -17.18
CA LEU A 127 -3.74 -12.37 -18.58
C LEU A 127 -2.36 -12.95 -18.85
N ASP A 128 -1.41 -12.78 -17.92
CA ASP A 128 -0.07 -13.38 -18.03
C ASP A 128 -0.18 -14.91 -18.02
N GLN A 129 -0.98 -15.49 -17.11
CA GLN A 129 -1.18 -16.94 -17.04
C GLN A 129 -1.85 -17.53 -18.29
N ALA A 130 -2.81 -16.82 -18.91
CA ALA A 130 -3.41 -17.26 -20.17
C ALA A 130 -2.42 -17.22 -21.35
N SER A 131 -1.42 -16.32 -21.30
CA SER A 131 -0.40 -16.21 -22.33
C SER A 131 0.62 -17.34 -22.26
N ASP A 132 0.97 -17.80 -21.06
CA ASP A 132 1.90 -18.92 -20.84
C ASP A 132 1.28 -20.29 -21.21
N GLU A 133 -0.02 -20.48 -20.95
CA GLU A 133 -0.73 -21.74 -21.29
C GLU A 133 -1.02 -21.88 -22.80
N SER A 134 -0.91 -20.80 -23.57
CA SER A 134 -1.12 -20.80 -25.03
C SER A 134 0.17 -21.07 -25.83
N ALA A 135 1.32 -21.20 -25.17
CA ALA A 135 2.58 -21.52 -25.83
C ALA A 135 2.55 -22.98 -26.31
N PRO A 136 2.79 -23.26 -27.62
CA PRO A 136 2.80 -24.63 -28.14
C PRO A 136 3.81 -25.48 -27.37
N GLN A 137 3.36 -26.56 -26.73
CA GLN A 137 4.26 -27.62 -26.32
C GLN A 137 5.00 -28.11 -27.56
N PRO A 138 6.35 -28.18 -27.56
CA PRO A 138 7.06 -28.84 -28.64
C PRO A 138 6.63 -30.31 -28.62
N ASP A 139 6.03 -30.75 -29.72
CA ASP A 139 5.60 -32.13 -29.95
C ASP A 139 6.78 -33.09 -29.73
N ASP A 140 6.73 -33.87 -28.64
CA ASP A 140 7.54 -35.07 -28.43
C ASP A 140 7.02 -36.21 -29.33
N ASP A 141 7.01 -35.99 -30.64
CA ASP A 141 6.76 -37.01 -31.65
C ASP A 141 8.08 -37.42 -32.31
N GLN A 142 8.85 -38.27 -31.62
CA GLN A 142 9.84 -39.13 -32.28
C GLN A 142 10.06 -40.44 -31.51
N ALA A 143 9.01 -41.25 -31.43
CA ALA A 143 9.10 -42.67 -31.13
C ALA A 143 8.76 -43.48 -32.39
N LEU A 144 9.77 -43.80 -33.20
CA LEU A 144 9.69 -44.78 -34.29
C LEU A 144 10.81 -45.82 -34.12
N ALA A 145 10.39 -47.05 -33.86
CA ALA A 145 11.19 -48.29 -33.83
C ALA A 145 11.63 -48.68 -35.27
N VAL A 146 12.60 -49.57 -35.60
CA VAL A 146 13.21 -50.82 -35.08
C VAL A 146 14.54 -51.06 -35.93
N PRO A 147 15.14 -52.27 -36.14
CA PRO A 147 15.98 -53.19 -35.35
C PRO A 147 17.48 -53.36 -35.80
N ASP A 148 18.27 -54.01 -34.93
CA ASP A 148 19.48 -54.85 -35.10
C ASP A 148 20.48 -54.66 -36.26
N ALA A 149 21.75 -54.36 -35.92
CA ALA A 149 22.93 -55.15 -36.30
C ALA A 149 24.18 -54.75 -35.51
N SER A 150 24.96 -55.76 -35.16
CA SER A 150 26.18 -55.81 -34.36
C SER A 150 27.40 -55.06 -34.95
N VAL A 151 28.35 -54.64 -34.09
CA VAL A 151 29.79 -55.01 -34.10
C VAL A 151 30.64 -54.11 -33.16
N SER A 152 31.38 -54.78 -32.27
CA SER A 152 32.69 -54.51 -31.63
C SER A 152 33.12 -53.14 -31.08
N ALA A 153 33.26 -53.12 -29.75
CA ALA A 153 34.49 -52.90 -28.95
C ALA A 153 35.39 -51.67 -29.18
N THR A 154 35.51 -50.81 -28.14
CA THR A 154 36.73 -50.41 -27.38
C THR A 154 36.43 -49.10 -26.61
N THR A 155 36.33 -49.13 -25.28
CA THR A 155 37.34 -48.75 -24.27
C THR A 155 37.29 -47.27 -23.85
N GLU A 156 37.27 -47.08 -22.52
CA GLU A 156 37.86 -45.98 -21.74
C GLU A 156 37.02 -44.76 -21.29
N SER A 157 36.83 -44.75 -19.96
CA SER A 157 37.02 -43.65 -18.99
C SER A 157 36.00 -42.50 -18.86
N ASP A 158 35.21 -42.62 -17.78
CA ASP A 158 35.08 -41.69 -16.65
C ASP A 158 34.28 -40.35 -16.75
N PRO A 159 33.77 -39.86 -15.58
CA PRO A 159 32.46 -39.21 -15.52
C PRO A 159 32.47 -37.73 -15.05
N VAL A 160 31.36 -37.04 -15.36
CA VAL A 160 30.69 -35.98 -14.57
C VAL A 160 31.46 -34.66 -14.34
N SER A 161 30.96 -33.58 -14.96
CA SER A 161 30.42 -32.40 -14.23
C SER A 161 29.80 -31.34 -15.15
N THR A 162 28.49 -31.47 -15.30
CA THR A 162 27.43 -30.46 -15.31
C THR A 162 27.81 -28.98 -15.50
N THR A 163 27.62 -28.45 -16.70
CA THR A 163 27.41 -27.01 -16.92
C THR A 163 25.98 -26.64 -16.52
N THR A 164 25.80 -26.20 -15.28
CA THR A 164 24.54 -25.62 -14.81
C THR A 164 24.39 -24.21 -15.38
N SER A 165 23.61 -24.08 -16.46
CA SER A 165 23.04 -22.81 -16.89
C SER A 165 22.12 -22.29 -15.78
N THR A 166 22.64 -21.36 -14.99
CA THR A 166 21.88 -20.68 -13.94
C THR A 166 20.94 -19.67 -14.61
N PRO A 167 19.61 -19.74 -14.41
CA PRO A 167 18.70 -18.70 -14.85
C PRO A 167 18.99 -17.41 -14.06
N ALA A 168 19.20 -16.31 -14.79
CA ALA A 168 19.50 -15.00 -14.24
C ALA A 168 18.41 -14.58 -13.25
N ASN A 169 18.75 -14.54 -11.96
CA ASN A 169 17.89 -14.02 -10.91
C ASN A 169 17.93 -12.47 -10.98
N PRO A 170 16.80 -11.78 -11.23
CA PRO A 170 16.76 -10.32 -11.36
C PRO A 170 16.99 -9.56 -10.04
N TYR A 171 17.14 -10.26 -8.92
CA TYR A 171 17.42 -9.66 -7.60
C TYR A 171 18.89 -9.74 -7.17
N GLN A 172 19.79 -10.16 -8.05
CA GLN A 172 21.21 -10.21 -7.72
C GLN A 172 21.80 -8.79 -7.76
N SER A 173 21.97 -8.19 -6.58
CA SER A 173 22.66 -6.91 -6.41
C SER A 173 24.11 -7.00 -6.94
N PRO A 174 24.66 -5.91 -7.51
CA PRO A 174 26.02 -5.93 -8.05
C PRO A 174 27.02 -6.39 -7.00
N ARG A 175 27.86 -7.39 -7.34
CA ARG A 175 28.99 -7.78 -6.50
C ARG A 175 29.91 -6.57 -6.35
N VAL A 176 30.06 -6.10 -5.12
CA VAL A 176 31.07 -5.10 -4.74
C VAL A 176 32.43 -5.75 -5.01
N ILE A 177 33.17 -5.19 -5.97
CA ILE A 177 34.56 -5.55 -6.19
C ILE A 177 35.36 -4.86 -5.08
N GLU A 178 35.70 -5.60 -4.02
CA GLU A 178 36.66 -5.13 -3.03
C GLU A 178 38.05 -5.13 -3.66
N ASN A 179 38.48 -3.97 -4.16
CA ASN A 179 39.88 -3.75 -4.51
C ASN A 179 40.70 -3.73 -3.22
N SER A 180 41.38 -4.84 -2.96
CA SER A 180 42.44 -4.94 -1.97
C SER A 180 43.63 -4.10 -2.47
N THR A 181 43.71 -2.84 -2.01
CA THR A 181 44.92 -2.03 -2.20
C THR A 181 45.82 -2.26 -0.99
N GLU A 182 46.69 -3.23 -1.17
CA GLU A 182 47.91 -3.48 -0.42
C GLU A 182 48.85 -2.27 -0.56
N THR A 183 49.27 -1.67 0.57
CA THR A 183 50.59 -1.01 0.74
C THR A 183 50.69 -0.37 2.14
N ARG A 184 51.40 -1.04 3.06
CA ARG A 184 52.51 -0.43 3.79
C ARG A 184 53.42 -1.48 4.41
#